data_AF-A0A2N9L434-F1
#
_entry.id   AF-A0A2N9L434-F1
#
_cell.length_a   1.000
_cell.length_b   1.000
_cell.length_c   1.000
_cell.angle_alpha   90.00
_cell.angle_beta   90.00
_cell.angle_gamma   90.00
#
_symmetry.space_group_name_H-M   'P 1'
#
loop_
_entity.id
_entity.type
_entity.pdbx_description
1 polymer ?
#
loop_
_entity_poly.entity_id
_entity_poly.type
_entity_poly.pdbx_seq_one_letter_code
_entity_poly.pdbx_strand_id
1 'polypeptide(L)'
;MKKLLFAILLTTIPSLTPAQSLPKEREYPLVVHVQSSRRVGEDKINNGYEFLSVVIEGKKYELESTHGDAILRTGDYRAKVSEYEHSRSYEYNMRYELLFPDGKTREYKVVGEEE
;
A
#
# COMPACT_ATOMS: atom_id res chain seq x y z
N MET A 1 37.40 -51.81 10.77
CA MET A 1 36.64 -51.25 11.93
C MET A 1 37.03 -49.78 11.98
N LYS A 2 36.16 -48.77 11.85
CA LYS A 2 34.81 -48.54 12.38
C LYS A 2 34.12 -47.58 11.38
N LYS A 3 32.91 -47.93 10.94
CA LYS A 3 32.06 -47.07 10.10
C LYS A 3 31.52 -45.95 10.99
N LEU A 4 31.60 -44.68 10.59
CA LEU A 4 30.74 -43.64 11.15
C LEU A 4 29.74 -43.23 10.07
N LEU A 5 28.49 -43.58 10.35
CA LEU A 5 27.27 -43.22 9.64
C LEU A 5 26.55 -42.13 10.45
N PHE A 6 25.58 -41.48 9.78
CA PHE A 6 24.59 -40.47 10.25
C PHE A 6 25.08 -39.01 10.15
N ALA A 7 24.82 -38.24 9.10
CA ALA A 7 23.61 -38.02 8.27
C ALA A 7 22.50 -37.20 8.97
N ILE A 8 22.26 -36.02 8.36
CA ILE A 8 21.00 -35.27 8.25
C ILE A 8 20.57 -34.44 9.48
N LEU A 9 20.80 -33.13 9.39
CA LEU A 9 19.92 -32.13 10.02
C LEU A 9 19.83 -30.90 9.10
N LEU A 10 19.11 -31.06 7.98
CA LEU A 10 18.88 -30.01 6.98
C LEU A 10 17.42 -30.02 6.53
N THR A 11 16.46 -29.88 7.45
CA THR A 11 15.04 -29.82 7.10
C THR A 11 14.23 -28.96 8.06
N THR A 12 14.45 -27.65 8.03
CA THR A 12 13.39 -26.69 8.34
C THR A 12 13.51 -25.52 7.36
N ILE A 13 13.25 -25.79 6.08
CA ILE A 13 12.84 -24.73 5.16
C ILE A 13 11.38 -24.46 5.53
N PRO A 14 11.03 -23.32 6.15
CA PRO A 14 9.64 -22.95 6.26
C PRO A 14 9.10 -22.90 4.83
N SER A 15 8.12 -23.75 4.54
CA SER A 15 7.40 -23.71 3.27
C SER A 15 6.87 -22.29 3.11
N LEU A 16 7.52 -21.49 2.25
CA LEU A 16 6.90 -20.31 1.67
C LEU A 16 5.77 -20.85 0.80
N THR A 17 4.62 -21.11 1.40
CA THR A 17 3.37 -21.22 0.66
C THR A 17 3.21 -19.90 -0.08
N PRO A 18 3.18 -19.88 -1.42
CA PRO A 18 2.78 -18.69 -2.14
C PRO A 18 1.41 -18.29 -1.59
N ALA A 19 1.35 -17.11 -0.98
CA ALA A 19 0.08 -16.51 -0.60
C ALA A 19 -0.75 -16.47 -1.88
N GLN A 20 -1.79 -17.31 -1.94
CA GLN A 20 -2.66 -17.37 -3.10
C GLN A 20 -3.45 -16.07 -3.08
N SER A 21 -2.91 -15.04 -3.75
CA SER A 21 -3.49 -13.70 -3.79
C SER A 21 -4.96 -13.84 -4.17
N LEU A 22 -5.86 -13.29 -3.36
CA LEU A 22 -7.29 -13.29 -3.67
C LEU A 22 -7.48 -12.78 -5.11
N PRO A 23 -8.48 -13.27 -5.88
CA PRO A 23 -8.68 -12.84 -7.26
C PRO A 23 -8.61 -11.33 -7.46
N LYS A 24 -9.14 -10.57 -6.48
CA LYS A 24 -9.12 -9.10 -6.44
C LYS A 24 -7.72 -8.51 -6.28
N GLU A 25 -6.81 -9.13 -5.54
CA GLU A 25 -5.44 -8.61 -5.34
C GLU A 25 -4.60 -8.60 -6.62
N ARG A 26 -4.96 -9.40 -7.63
CA ARG A 26 -4.30 -9.37 -8.96
C ARG A 26 -4.63 -8.10 -9.74
N GLU A 27 -5.76 -7.46 -9.45
CA GLU A 27 -6.14 -6.17 -10.03
C GLU A 27 -5.43 -4.99 -9.35
N TYR A 28 -4.76 -5.23 -8.21
CA TYR A 28 -4.07 -4.23 -7.39
C TYR A 28 -2.58 -4.59 -7.31
N PRO A 29 -1.81 -4.42 -8.39
CA PRO A 29 -0.46 -4.95 -8.50
C PRO A 29 0.55 -4.24 -7.58
N LEU A 30 0.29 -2.97 -7.22
CA LEU A 30 1.22 -2.15 -6.44
C LEU A 30 1.13 -2.45 -4.96
N VAL A 31 2.22 -2.17 -4.24
CA VAL A 31 2.25 -2.14 -2.79
C VAL A 31 2.48 -0.70 -2.35
N VAL A 32 1.58 -0.20 -1.51
CA VAL A 32 1.68 1.10 -0.85
C VAL A 32 2.05 0.84 0.59
N HIS A 33 3.27 1.22 0.97
CA HIS A 33 3.71 1.17 2.36
C HIS A 33 3.35 2.48 3.05
N VAL A 34 2.31 2.47 3.88
CA VAL A 34 1.85 3.64 4.65
C VAL A 34 2.74 3.83 5.87
N GLN A 35 3.47 4.95 5.90
CA GLN A 35 4.40 5.32 6.97
C GLN A 35 3.72 6.15 8.07
N SER A 36 2.78 7.01 7.69
CA SER A 36 1.95 7.76 8.63
C SER A 36 0.59 8.11 8.04
N SER A 37 -0.41 8.29 8.90
CA SER A 37 -1.73 8.83 8.56
C SER A 37 -2.08 9.97 9.52
N ARG A 38 -2.64 11.06 8.97
CA ARG A 38 -3.16 12.18 9.74
C ARG A 38 -4.48 12.64 9.16
N ARG A 39 -5.37 13.12 10.03
CA ARG A 39 -6.62 13.80 9.64
C ARG A 39 -6.50 15.29 9.88
N VAL A 40 -6.98 16.09 8.95
CA VAL A 40 -6.96 17.55 9.00
C VAL A 40 -8.35 18.10 8.66
N GLY A 41 -8.78 19.15 9.35
CA GLY A 41 -9.99 19.90 8.96
C GLY A 41 -11.32 19.23 9.35
N GLU A 42 -11.34 18.43 10.42
CA GLU A 42 -12.59 17.92 10.97
C GLU A 42 -13.37 19.07 11.65
N ASP A 43 -14.48 19.47 11.04
CA ASP A 43 -15.47 20.37 11.63
C ASP A 43 -16.86 19.76 11.52
N LYS A 44 -17.91 20.46 11.99
CA LYS A 44 -19.28 19.93 12.00
C LYS A 44 -19.90 19.71 10.61
N ILE A 45 -19.25 20.19 9.54
CA ILE A 45 -19.81 20.28 8.19
C ILE A 45 -18.95 19.49 7.18
N ASN A 46 -17.64 19.37 7.41
CA ASN A 46 -16.68 18.72 6.54
C ASN A 46 -16.14 17.44 7.18
N ASN A 47 -16.17 16.32 6.44
CA ASN A 47 -15.66 15.01 6.89
C ASN A 47 -14.12 14.97 7.07
N GLY A 48 -13.44 16.12 7.00
CA GLY A 48 -11.99 16.24 7.06
C GLY A 48 -11.29 15.61 5.85
N TYR A 49 -10.01 15.89 5.73
CA TYR A 49 -9.11 15.27 4.78
C TYR A 49 -8.21 14.28 5.52
N GLU A 50 -7.98 13.11 4.93
CA GLU A 50 -6.96 12.19 5.38
C GLU A 50 -5.73 12.32 4.49
N PHE A 51 -4.57 12.58 5.12
CA PHE A 51 -3.28 12.61 4.45
C PHE A 51 -2.44 11.41 4.89
N LEU A 52 -1.84 10.72 3.92
CA LEU A 52 -0.91 9.62 4.13
C LEU A 52 0.47 10.00 3.61
N SER A 53 1.51 9.70 4.39
CA SER A 53 2.87 9.63 3.86
C SER A 53 3.17 8.18 3.52
N VAL A 54 3.56 7.92 2.28
CA VAL A 54 3.68 6.55 1.76
C VAL A 54 4.95 6.35 0.95
N VAL A 55 5.36 5.09 0.83
CA VAL A 55 6.36 4.65 -0.15
C VAL A 55 5.69 3.70 -1.16
N ILE A 56 5.83 4.01 -2.44
CA ILE A 56 5.32 3.21 -3.57
C ILE A 56 6.47 3.02 -4.55
N GLU A 57 6.85 1.77 -4.82
CA GLU A 57 7.98 1.44 -5.72
C GLU A 57 9.29 2.18 -5.38
N GLY A 58 9.52 2.43 -4.09
CA GLY A 58 10.72 3.12 -3.60
C GLY A 58 10.64 4.65 -3.65
N LYS A 59 9.56 5.23 -4.20
CA LYS A 59 9.30 6.68 -4.21
C LYS A 59 8.41 7.09 -3.05
N LYS A 60 8.64 8.29 -2.51
CA LYS A 60 7.83 8.85 -1.43
C LYS A 60 6.76 9.77 -1.97
N TYR A 61 5.54 9.61 -1.46
CA TYR A 61 4.40 10.44 -1.83
C TYR A 61 3.62 10.88 -0.61
N GLU A 62 2.99 12.05 -0.70
CA GLU A 62 1.86 12.43 0.14
C GLU A 62 0.56 12.17 -0.64
N LEU A 63 -0.34 11.40 -0.03
CA LEU A 63 -1.62 11.02 -0.61
C LEU A 63 -2.77 11.66 0.19
N GLU A 64 -3.81 12.14 -0.48
CA GLU A 64 -4.99 12.76 0.14
C GLU A 64 -6.28 12.02 -0.22
N SER A 65 -7.16 11.78 0.76
CA SER A 65 -8.54 11.35 0.52
C SER A 65 -9.57 12.17 1.30
N THR A 66 -10.70 12.46 0.67
CA THR A 66 -11.90 13.08 1.27
C THR A 66 -12.90 12.07 1.82
N HIS A 67 -12.63 10.77 1.68
CA HIS A 67 -13.56 9.68 1.99
C HIS A 67 -13.10 8.81 3.17
N GLY A 68 -12.19 9.33 4.00
CA GLY A 68 -11.80 8.70 5.25
C GLY A 68 -12.69 9.21 6.38
N ASP A 69 -13.33 8.32 7.13
CA ASP A 69 -14.01 8.65 8.39
C ASP A 69 -13.14 8.34 9.62
N ALA A 70 -11.96 7.76 9.40
CA ALA A 70 -11.05 7.28 10.42
C ALA A 70 -9.61 7.34 9.93
N ILE A 71 -8.66 7.22 10.86
CA ILE A 71 -7.22 7.12 10.59
C ILE A 71 -6.91 5.72 10.04
N LEU A 72 -6.31 5.66 8.86
CA LEU A 72 -5.76 4.45 8.28
C LEU A 72 -4.51 4.00 9.07
N ARG A 73 -4.43 2.70 9.38
CA ARG A 73 -3.25 2.15 10.05
C ARG A 73 -2.04 2.20 9.11
N THR A 74 -0.85 2.30 9.70
CA THR A 74 0.41 2.13 8.99
C THR A 74 0.58 0.68 8.55
N GLY A 75 1.32 0.44 7.46
CA GLY A 75 1.57 -0.89 6.92
C GLY A 75 1.34 -0.98 5.41
N ASP A 76 1.31 -2.19 4.90
CA ASP A 76 1.24 -2.44 3.46
C ASP A 76 -0.20 -2.63 2.99
N TYR A 77 -0.55 -1.91 1.92
CA TYR A 77 -1.84 -2.01 1.25
C TYR A 77 -1.63 -2.27 -0.24
N ARG A 78 -2.48 -3.12 -0.82
CA ARG A 78 -2.47 -3.33 -2.26
C ARG A 78 -3.12 -2.12 -2.93
N ALA A 79 -2.58 -1.68 -4.05
CA ALA A 79 -3.12 -0.55 -4.80
C ALA A 79 -3.08 -0.77 -6.31
N LYS A 80 -3.85 0.04 -7.02
CA LYS A 80 -3.71 0.26 -8.46
C LYS A 80 -3.76 1.76 -8.74
N VAL A 81 -3.26 2.16 -9.89
CA VAL A 81 -3.49 3.50 -10.44
C VAL A 81 -4.94 3.55 -10.92
N SER A 82 -5.76 4.45 -10.37
CA SER A 82 -7.13 4.67 -10.84
C SER A 82 -7.23 5.82 -11.85
N GLU A 83 -6.32 6.79 -11.77
CA GLU A 83 -6.24 7.92 -12.68
C GLU A 83 -4.77 8.33 -12.86
N TYR A 84 -4.37 8.60 -14.10
CA TYR A 84 -3.07 9.18 -14.42
C TYR A 84 -3.20 10.11 -15.63
N GLU A 85 -3.00 11.40 -15.40
CA GLU A 85 -3.06 12.43 -16.42
C GLU A 85 -1.78 13.27 -16.40
N HIS A 86 -1.17 13.47 -17.57
CA HIS A 86 -0.10 14.44 -17.76
C HIS A 86 -0.58 15.55 -18.70
N SER A 87 -0.60 16.80 -18.23
CA SER A 87 -0.84 17.95 -19.11
C SER A 87 0.47 18.53 -19.65
N ARG A 88 1.58 18.35 -18.90
CA ARG A 88 2.93 18.85 -19.20
C ARG A 88 3.98 17.84 -18.72
N SER A 89 5.24 17.99 -19.15
CA SER A 89 6.32 17.07 -18.76
C SER A 89 6.78 17.20 -17.30
N TYR A 90 6.38 18.26 -16.61
CA TYR A 90 6.78 18.60 -15.24
C TYR A 90 5.60 18.66 -14.27
N GLU A 91 4.39 18.38 -14.73
CA GLU A 91 3.15 18.37 -13.93
C GLU A 91 2.38 17.09 -14.25
N TYR A 92 1.89 16.41 -13.22
CA TYR A 92 1.00 15.27 -13.38
C TYR A 92 -0.11 15.31 -12.33
N ASN A 93 -1.24 14.68 -12.66
CA ASN A 93 -2.28 14.34 -11.70
C ASN A 93 -2.37 12.81 -11.65
N MET A 94 -2.27 12.24 -10.46
CA MET A 94 -2.31 10.81 -10.25
C MET A 94 -3.20 10.47 -9.06
N ARG A 95 -3.96 9.38 -9.19
CA ARG A 95 -4.72 8.78 -8.10
C ARG A 95 -4.41 7.30 -7.96
N TYR A 96 -4.35 6.87 -6.72
CA TYR A 96 -4.28 5.46 -6.36
C TYR A 96 -5.59 5.03 -5.71
N GLU A 97 -6.10 3.86 -6.12
CA GLU A 97 -7.15 3.17 -5.40
C GLU A 97 -6.50 2.10 -4.51
N LEU A 98 -6.63 2.25 -3.19
CA LEU A 98 -6.12 1.30 -2.20
C LEU A 98 -7.19 0.24 -1.92
N LEU A 99 -6.79 -1.03 -1.87
CA LEU A 99 -7.59 -2.18 -1.46
C LEU A 99 -7.31 -2.52 0.01
N PHE A 100 -8.37 -2.58 0.81
CA PHE A 100 -8.32 -2.92 2.23
C PHE A 100 -8.61 -4.40 2.50
N PRO A 101 -8.24 -4.92 3.69
CA PRO A 101 -8.47 -6.32 4.06
C PRO A 101 -9.94 -6.77 4.06
N ASP A 102 -10.88 -5.85 4.25
CA ASP A 102 -12.32 -6.12 4.18
C ASP A 102 -12.86 -6.13 2.73
N GLY A 103 -11.97 -5.97 1.74
CA GLY A 103 -12.30 -5.91 0.33
C GLY A 103 -12.86 -4.58 -0.13
N LYS A 104 -13.03 -3.58 0.75
CA LYS A 104 -13.39 -2.21 0.34
C LYS A 104 -12.19 -1.50 -0.25
N THR A 105 -12.47 -0.40 -0.93
CA THR A 105 -11.44 0.43 -1.55
C THR A 105 -11.64 1.89 -1.23
N ARG A 106 -10.57 2.67 -1.33
CA ARG A 106 -10.61 4.12 -1.21
C ARG A 106 -9.60 4.74 -2.16
N GLU A 107 -10.03 5.80 -2.84
CA GLU A 107 -9.16 6.58 -3.70
C GLU A 107 -8.40 7.63 -2.91
N TYR A 108 -7.15 7.82 -3.30
CA TYR A 108 -6.29 8.87 -2.82
C TYR A 108 -5.61 9.59 -3.98
N LYS A 109 -5.62 10.92 -3.94
CA LYS A 109 -4.90 11.78 -4.89
C LYS A 109 -3.46 11.95 -4.41
N VAL A 110 -2.49 11.93 -5.33
CA VAL A 110 -1.12 12.39 -5.04
C VAL A 110 -1.13 13.91 -4.90
N VAL A 111 -0.73 14.39 -3.73
CA VAL A 111 -0.66 15.82 -3.40
C VAL A 111 0.76 16.29 -3.06
N GLY A 112 1.71 15.36 -2.93
CA GLY A 112 3.14 15.65 -2.77
C GLY A 112 4.01 14.50 -3.26
N GLU A 113 5.22 14.81 -3.74
CA GLU A 113 6.30 13.86 -4.10
C GLU A 113 7.59 14.36 -3.45
N GLU A 114 8.36 13.44 -2.85
CA GLU A 114 9.62 13.73 -2.17
C GLU A 114 10.76 12.86 -2.73
N GLU A 115 11.98 13.39 -2.72
CA GLU A 115 13.24 12.69 -3.08
C GLU A 115 13.87 11.88 -1.92
#